data_AF-A0A1S7TSI2-F1
#
_entry.id   AF-A0A1S7TSI2-F1
#
_cell.length_a   1.000
_cell.length_b   1.000
_cell.length_c   1.000
_cell.angle_alpha   90.00
_cell.angle_beta   90.00
_cell.angle_gamma   90.00
#
_symmetry.space_group_name_H-M   'P 1'
#
loop_
_entity.id
_entity.type
_entity.pdbx_description
1 polymer ?
#
loop_
_entity_poly.entity_id
_entity_poly.type
_entity_poly.pdbx_seq_one_letter_code
_entity_poly.pdbx_strand_id
1 'polypeptide(L)' 'MEACTTSHFWGRFAQNRDDDVRLIPPIYVKPFVKRQKNDAADAAAIAGAALRPNIH' A
#
# COMPACT_ATOMS: atom_id res chain seq x y z
N MET A 1 2.71 -1.37 0.21
CA MET A 1 1.50 -2.15 -0.16
C MET A 1 0.34 -1.70 0.69
N GLU A 2 -0.90 -1.64 0.18
CA GLU A 2 -2.08 -1.41 1.04
C GLU A 2 -2.29 -2.63 1.96
N ALA A 3 -2.64 -2.39 3.22
CA ALA A 3 -2.98 -3.44 4.17
C ALA A 3 -4.41 -3.95 3.93
N CYS A 4 -4.53 -5.18 3.43
CA CYS A 4 -5.76 -5.93 3.29
C CYS A 4 -5.62 -7.29 3.99
N THR A 5 -6.68 -8.12 3.95
CA THR A 5 -6.75 -9.40 4.66
C THR A 5 -5.56 -10.33 4.37
N THR A 6 -5.00 -10.28 3.16
CA THR A 6 -3.87 -11.12 2.75
C THR A 6 -2.51 -10.41 2.77
N SER A 7 -2.45 -9.10 3.02
CA SER A 7 -1.20 -8.32 2.91
C SER A 7 -0.12 -8.75 3.89
N HIS A 8 -0.49 -9.31 5.04
CA HIS A 8 0.50 -9.80 6.02
C HIS A 8 1.27 -11.03 5.51
N PHE A 9 0.59 -11.92 4.79
CA PHE A 9 1.26 -13.07 4.16
C PHE A 9 2.21 -12.59 3.07
N TRP A 10 1.72 -11.74 2.17
CA TRP A 10 2.52 -11.19 1.07
C TRP A 10 3.67 -10.32 1.54
N GLY A 11 3.48 -9.55 2.62
CA GLY A 11 4.54 -8.75 3.21
C GLY A 11 5.67 -9.60 3.76
N ARG A 12 5.37 -10.67 4.52
CA ARG A 12 6.39 -11.63 4.96
C ARG A 12 7.06 -12.35 3.80
N PHE A 13 6.28 -12.73 2.77
CA PHE A 13 6.81 -13.38 1.58
C PHE A 13 7.85 -12.50 0.86
N ALA A 14 7.56 -11.22 0.68
CA ALA A 14 8.49 -10.27 0.06
C ALA A 14 9.68 -9.92 0.97
N GLN A 15 9.47 -9.76 2.28
CA GLN A 15 10.57 -9.58 3.25
C GLN A 15 11.56 -10.75 3.24
N ASN A 16 11.09 -11.99 3.06
CA ASN A 16 11.96 -13.16 2.90
C ASN A 16 12.82 -13.15 1.63
N ARG A 17 12.57 -12.20 0.71
CA ARG A 17 13.34 -11.99 -0.52
C ARG A 17 14.22 -10.74 -0.45
N ASP A 18 14.42 -10.20 0.75
CA ASP A 18 15.15 -8.96 1.03
C ASP A 18 14.48 -7.69 0.45
N ASP A 19 13.18 -7.74 0.13
CA ASP A 19 12.42 -6.55 -0.26
C ASP A 19 12.02 -5.71 0.97
N ASP A 20 12.21 -4.39 0.90
CA ASP A 20 11.68 -3.47 1.92
C ASP A 20 10.16 -3.32 1.76
N VAL A 21 9.42 -3.90 2.70
CA VAL A 21 7.97 -3.88 2.69
C VAL A 21 7.43 -3.05 3.85
N ARG A 22 6.70 -2.00 3.49
CA ARG A 22 5.80 -1.26 4.39
C ARG A 22 4.34 -1.52 4.03
N LEU A 23 3.56 -1.97 5.01
CA LEU A 23 2.11 -2.08 4.92
C LEU A 23 1.47 -0.75 5.33
N ILE A 24 0.63 -0.19 4.46
CA ILE A 24 -0.03 1.10 4.67
C ILE A 24 -1.52 0.85 4.92
N PRO A 25 -2.08 1.28 6.07
CA PRO A 25 -3.51 1.15 6.33
C PRO A 25 -4.38 1.77 5.22
N PRO A 26 -5.49 1.12 4.80
CA PRO A 26 -6.40 1.60 3.76
C PRO A 26 -6.91 3.03 3.99
N ILE A 27 -7.08 3.42 5.26
CA ILE A 27 -7.53 4.76 5.64
C ILE A 27 -6.59 5.86 5.13
N TYR A 28 -5.29 5.58 5.03
CA TYR A 28 -4.30 6.52 4.51
C TYR A 28 -4.17 6.44 2.98
N VAL A 29 -4.59 5.34 2.35
CA VAL A 29 -4.55 5.18 0.89
C VAL A 29 -5.79 5.80 0.23
N LYS A 30 -6.97 5.62 0.84
CA LYS A 30 -8.28 6.04 0.32
C LYS A 30 -8.33 7.50 -0.18
N PRO A 31 -7.72 8.51 0.48
CA PRO A 31 -7.74 9.90 -0.01
C PRO A 31 -7.02 10.10 -1.34
N PHE A 32 -6.14 9.18 -1.74
CA PHE A 32 -5.33 9.28 -2.96
C PHE A 32 -5.93 8.50 -4.15
N VAL A 33 -6.95 7.68 -3.91
CA VAL A 33 -7.60 6.87 -4.94
C VAL A 33 -8.43 7.79 -5.85
N LYS A 34 -8.04 7.87 -7.13
CA LYS A 34 -8.80 8.58 -8.16
C LYS A 34 -10.09 7.82 -8.50
N ARG A 35 -11.09 8.50 -9.07
CA ARG A 35 -12.34 7.87 -9.54
C ARG A 35 -12.03 6.72 -10.50
N GLN A 36 -12.93 5.74 -10.59
CA GLN A 36 -12.78 4.46 -11.31
C GLN A 36 -11.73 3.55 -10.66
N LYS A 37 -12.20 2.54 -9.92
CA LYS A 37 -11.31 1.57 -9.27
C LYS A 37 -10.67 0.68 -10.34
N ASN A 38 -9.35 0.79 -10.48
CA ASN A 38 -8.51 -0.09 -11.27
C ASN A 38 -7.13 -0.19 -10.60
N ASP A 39 -6.35 -1.19 -10.99
CA ASP A 39 -5.07 -1.50 -10.35
C ASP A 39 -4.05 -0.35 -10.48
N ALA A 40 -4.08 0.37 -11.61
CA ALA A 40 -3.19 1.51 -11.82
C ALA A 40 -3.51 2.69 -10.88
N ALA A 41 -4.79 2.99 -10.67
CA ALA A 41 -5.24 4.02 -9.76
C ALA A 41 -4.92 3.66 -8.30
N ASP A 42 -5.05 2.38 -7.96
CA ASP A 42 -4.73 1.86 -6.63
C ASP A 42 -3.22 1.92 -6.34
N ALA A 43 -2.39 1.48 -7.29
CA ALA A 43 -0.94 1.57 -7.20
C ALA A 43 -0.45 3.02 -7.05
N ALA A 44 -1.03 3.95 -7.82
CA ALA A 44 -0.72 5.37 -7.70
C ALA A 44 -1.13 5.94 -6.34
N ALA A 45 -2.25 5.50 -5.78
CA ALA A 45 -2.71 5.92 -4.46
C ALA A 45 -1.79 5.41 -3.35
N ILE A 46 -1.38 4.15 -3.41
CA ILE A 46 -0.44 3.54 -2.46
C ILE A 46 0.91 4.27 -2.52
N ALA A 47 1.42 4.56 -3.72
CA ALA A 47 2.66 5.30 -3.89
C ALA A 47 2.55 6.74 -3.33
N GLY A 48 1.44 7.43 -3.60
CA GLY A 48 1.18 8.77 -3.09
C GLY A 48 1.06 8.82 -1.56
N ALA A 49 0.41 7.82 -0.97
CA ALA A 49 0.37 7.65 0.47
C ALA A 49 1.78 7.40 1.02
N ALA A 50 2.53 6.43 0.46
CA ALA A 50 3.87 6.06 0.91
C ALA A 50 4.85 7.25 1.02
N LEU A 51 4.71 8.28 0.19
CA LEU A 51 5.59 9.45 0.21
C LEU A 51 5.30 10.45 1.34
N ARG A 52 4.23 10.24 2.13
CA ARG A 52 3.88 11.14 3.23
C ARG A 52 4.77 10.90 4.46
N PRO A 53 5.30 11.95 5.09
CA PRO A 53 6.28 11.82 6.18
C PRO A 53 5.69 11.29 7.49
N ASN A 54 4.36 11.27 7.65
CA ASN A 54 3.69 10.92 8.92
C ASN A 54 2.59 9.86 8.69
N ILE A 55 2.93 8.75 8.04
CA ILE A 55 2.06 7.58 7.96
C ILE A 55 2.64 6.49 8.86
N HIS A 56 1.81 6.03 9.81
CA HIS A 56 2.11 4.99 10.79
C HIS A 56 1.23 3.77 10.56
#